data_AF-A0A6G0WJI0-F1
#
_entry.id   AF-A0A6G0WJI0-F1
#
_cell.length_a   1.000
_cell.length_b   1.000
_cell.length_c   1.000
_cell.angle_alpha   90.00
_cell.angle_beta   90.00
_cell.angle_gamma   90.00
#
_symmetry.space_group_name_H-M   'P 1'
#
loop_
_entity.id
_entity.type
_entity.pdbx_description
1 polymer ?
#
loop_
_entity_poly.entity_id
_entity_poly.type
_entity_poly.pdbx_seq_one_letter_code
_entity_poly.pdbx_strand_id
1 'polypeptide(L)'
;LWGSAKPTNINRIQSKTLRQITKAPYYVSNHTLHHDLSIPFVADVAKTHYKRFHNRLLNHRNPLMHDISSFTIPGNPPKRLKRKWCRNLLNN
;
A
#
# COMPACT_ATOMS: atom_id res chain seq x y z
N LEU A 1 13.66 1.07 -12.01
CA LEU A 1 12.74 1.65 -10.99
C LEU A 1 11.48 0.84 -10.69
N TRP A 2 10.84 0.14 -11.65
CA TRP A 2 9.53 -0.51 -11.42
C TRP A 2 9.53 -1.79 -10.57
N GLY A 3 10.71 -2.34 -10.26
CA GLY A 3 10.85 -3.52 -9.41
C GLY A 3 10.66 -3.24 -7.92
N SER A 4 10.95 -2.03 -7.44
CA SER A 4 10.95 -1.68 -6.01
C SER A 4 9.58 -1.76 -5.35
N ALA A 5 8.50 -1.61 -6.14
CA ALA A 5 7.12 -1.69 -5.66
C ALA A 5 6.57 -3.14 -5.54
N LYS A 6 7.40 -4.17 -5.80
CA LYS A 6 6.99 -5.57 -5.57
C LYS A 6 6.87 -5.85 -4.06
N PRO A 7 5.88 -6.64 -3.60
CA PRO A 7 5.72 -6.95 -2.17
C PRO A 7 6.99 -7.48 -1.51
N THR A 8 7.73 -8.35 -2.19
CA THR A 8 9.00 -8.91 -1.71
C THR A 8 10.07 -7.84 -1.50
N ASN A 9 10.14 -6.85 -2.38
CA ASN A 9 11.10 -5.75 -2.28
C ASN A 9 10.71 -4.75 -1.18
N ILE A 10 9.42 -4.46 -1.02
CA ILE A 10 8.90 -3.64 0.07
C ILE A 10 9.25 -4.28 1.42
N ASN A 11 8.96 -5.58 1.60
CA ASN A 11 9.30 -6.31 2.81
C ASN A 11 10.81 -6.34 3.06
N ARG A 12 11.62 -6.48 2.01
CA ARG A 12 13.09 -6.48 2.12
C ARG A 12 13.62 -5.12 2.58
N ILE A 13 13.12 -4.03 2.02
CA ILE A 13 13.53 -2.67 2.42
C ILE A 13 13.08 -2.39 3.85
N GLN A 14 11.82 -2.67 4.18
CA GLN A 14 11.26 -2.44 5.53
C GLN A 14 12.03 -3.24 6.61
N SER A 15 12.28 -4.53 6.38
CA SER A 15 13.04 -5.39 7.30
C SER A 15 14.47 -4.89 7.51
N LYS A 16 15.16 -4.46 6.44
CA LYS A 16 16.51 -3.90 6.54
C LYS A 16 16.54 -2.60 7.34
N THR A 17 15.62 -1.68 7.04
CA THR A 17 15.53 -0.39 7.73
C THR A 17 15.23 -0.57 9.21
N LEU A 18 14.24 -1.40 9.58
CA LEU A 18 13.89 -1.63 10.98
C LEU A 18 15.03 -2.25 11.76
N ARG A 19 15.72 -3.27 11.21
CA ARG A 19 16.90 -3.86 11.87
C ARG A 19 18.03 -2.87 12.04
N GLN A 20 18.27 -2.02 11.05
CA GLN A 20 19.34 -1.02 11.14
C GLN A 20 19.06 -0.01 12.26
N ILE A 21 17.79 0.37 12.46
CA ILE A 21 17.37 1.28 13.53
C ILE A 21 17.48 0.60 14.91
N THR A 22 16.97 -0.62 15.05
CA THR A 22 16.93 -1.32 16.34
C THR A 22 18.21 -2.08 16.68
N LYS A 23 19.16 -2.17 15.74
CA LYS A 23 20.33 -3.06 15.80
C LYS A 23 19.96 -4.53 16.03
N ALA A 24 18.79 -4.94 15.56
CA ALA A 24 18.30 -6.31 15.76
C ALA A 24 19.08 -7.34 14.92
N PRO A 25 19.38 -8.53 15.48
CA PRO A 25 20.07 -9.59 14.77
C PRO A 25 19.22 -10.21 13.67
N TYR A 26 19.85 -10.91 12.72
CA TYR A 26 19.17 -11.41 11.51
C TYR A 26 18.05 -12.42 11.78
N TYR A 27 18.15 -13.18 12.87
CA TYR A 27 17.21 -14.24 13.23
C TYR A 27 15.89 -13.71 13.79
N VAL A 28 15.82 -12.44 14.20
CA VAL A 28 14.56 -11.83 14.66
C VAL A 28 13.62 -11.74 13.45
N SER A 29 12.38 -12.21 13.57
CA SER A 29 11.47 -12.16 12.42
C SER A 29 11.04 -10.70 12.13
N ASN A 30 10.71 -10.38 10.88
CA ASN A 30 10.17 -9.05 10.56
C ASN A 30 8.84 -8.80 11.31
N HIS A 31 8.03 -9.86 11.47
CA HIS A 31 6.77 -9.79 12.23
C HIS A 31 7.00 -9.42 13.70
N THR A 32 8.01 -10.01 14.35
CA THR A 32 8.40 -9.68 15.73
C THR A 32 8.79 -8.21 15.85
N LEU A 33 9.62 -7.69 14.93
CA LEU A 33 9.99 -6.27 14.93
C LEU A 33 8.77 -5.35 14.78
N HIS A 34 7.82 -5.71 13.93
CA HIS A 34 6.59 -4.95 13.73
C HIS A 34 5.72 -4.92 14.99
N HIS A 35 5.55 -6.09 15.61
CA HIS A 35 4.77 -6.24 16.83
C HIS A 35 5.39 -5.47 18.01
N ASP A 36 6.68 -5.68 18.26
CA ASP A 36 7.36 -5.12 19.44
C ASP A 36 7.51 -3.60 19.35
N LEU A 37 7.74 -3.07 18.14
CA LEU A 37 7.81 -1.62 17.91
C LEU A 37 6.43 -0.97 17.71
N SER A 38 5.36 -1.77 17.64
CA SER A 38 4.01 -1.30 17.27
C SER A 38 3.98 -0.53 15.95
N ILE A 39 4.81 -0.92 14.98
CA ILE A 39 4.90 -0.27 13.66
C ILE A 39 4.05 -1.06 12.65
N PRO A 40 3.11 -0.43 11.92
CA PRO A 40 2.36 -1.11 10.88
C PRO A 40 3.20 -1.45 9.64
N PHE A 41 2.79 -2.46 8.86
CA PHE A 41 3.44 -2.75 7.59
C PHE A 41 3.21 -1.62 6.58
N VAL A 42 4.14 -1.44 5.64
CA VAL A 42 3.99 -0.43 4.56
C VAL A 42 2.71 -0.67 3.76
N ALA A 43 2.33 -1.93 3.57
CA ALA A 43 1.09 -2.30 2.87
C ALA A 43 -0.17 -1.75 3.57
N ASP A 44 -0.21 -1.84 4.91
CA ASP A 44 -1.35 -1.38 5.71
C ASP A 44 -1.42 0.15 5.74
N VAL A 45 -0.25 0.80 5.89
CA VAL A 45 -0.13 2.26 5.80
C VAL A 45 -0.61 2.75 4.44
N ALA A 46 -0.17 2.12 3.34
CA ALA A 46 -0.62 2.44 2.00
C ALA A 46 -2.13 2.25 1.82
N LYS A 47 -2.71 1.17 2.37
CA LYS A 47 -4.17 0.92 2.36
C LYS A 47 -4.91 2.05 3.09
N THR A 48 -4.45 2.44 4.27
CA THR A 48 -5.04 3.50 5.09
C THR A 48 -4.97 4.86 4.40
N HIS A 49 -3.81 5.22 3.85
CA HIS A 49 -3.65 6.48 3.11
C HIS A 49 -4.53 6.53 1.87
N TYR A 50 -4.63 5.42 1.13
CA TYR A 50 -5.48 5.37 -0.05
C TYR A 50 -6.96 5.52 0.30
N LYS A 51 -7.45 4.84 1.34
CA LYS A 51 -8.82 5.01 1.85
C LYS A 51 -9.11 6.46 2.23
N ARG A 52 -8.19 7.12 2.94
CA ARG A 52 -8.33 8.53 3.32
C ARG A 52 -8.37 9.45 2.10
N PHE A 53 -7.52 9.19 1.10
CA PHE A 53 -7.51 9.94 -0.16
C PHE A 53 -8.82 9.73 -0.94
N HIS A 54 -9.27 8.49 -1.09
CA HIS A 54 -10.51 8.14 -1.77
C HIS A 54 -11.72 8.85 -1.15
N ASN A 55 -11.84 8.84 0.18
CA ASN A 55 -12.94 9.54 0.88
C ASN A 55 -12.92 11.05 0.65
N ARG A 56 -11.73 11.65 0.46
CA ARG A 56 -11.62 13.09 0.13
C ARG A 56 -12.08 13.40 -1.29
N LEU A 57 -11.90 12.47 -2.24
CA LEU A 57 -12.36 12.66 -3.62
C LEU A 57 -13.88 12.70 -3.73
N LEU A 58 -14.60 11.97 -2.87
CA LEU A 58 -16.07 11.96 -2.84
C LEU A 58 -16.67 13.34 -2.51
N ASN A 59 -16.00 14.12 -1.66
CA ASN A 59 -16.50 15.44 -1.22
C ASN A 59 -15.79 16.60 -1.94
N HIS A 60 -15.10 16.33 -3.04
CA HIS A 60 -14.33 17.35 -3.75
C HIS A 60 -15.24 18.21 -4.64
N ARG A 61 -15.00 19.52 -4.73
CA ARG A 61 -15.81 20.45 -5.54
C ARG A 61 -15.75 20.19 -7.05
N ASN A 62 -14.68 19.56 -7.52
CA ASN A 62 -14.45 19.29 -8.93
C ASN A 62 -15.15 17.98 -9.34
N PRO A 63 -16.12 18.01 -10.27
CA PRO A 63 -16.87 16.82 -10.67
C PRO A 63 -15.99 15.72 -11.26
N LEU A 64 -14.89 16.07 -11.96
CA LEU A 64 -13.95 15.11 -12.53
C LEU A 64 -13.25 14.25 -11.46
N MET A 65 -13.15 14.74 -10.23
CA MET A 65 -12.60 13.96 -9.12
C MET A 65 -13.54 12.84 -8.68
N HIS A 66 -14.85 12.99 -8.87
CA HIS A 66 -15.82 11.92 -8.61
C HIS A 66 -15.64 10.78 -9.60
N ASP A 67 -15.38 11.07 -10.87
CA ASP A 67 -15.13 10.04 -11.89
C ASP A 67 -13.89 9.20 -11.57
N ILE A 68 -12.84 9.82 -11.03
CA ILE A 68 -11.61 9.13 -10.58
C ILE A 68 -11.88 8.28 -9.31
N SER A 69 -12.84 8.70 -8.48
CA SER A 69 -13.26 7.93 -7.30
C SER A 69 -14.13 6.71 -7.65
N SER A 70 -14.58 6.57 -8.90
CA SER A 70 -15.41 5.44 -9.32
C SER A 70 -14.76 4.08 -9.03
N PHE A 71 -15.56 3.16 -8.49
CA PHE A 71 -15.09 1.83 -8.12
C PHE A 71 -14.82 0.95 -9.35
N THR A 72 -15.62 1.16 -10.39
CA THR A 72 -15.64 0.38 -11.64
C THR A 72 -15.27 1.28 -12.81
N ILE A 73 -14.44 0.75 -13.71
CA ILE A 73 -14.23 1.39 -15.01
C ILE A 73 -15.28 0.79 -15.94
N PRO A 74 -16.06 1.59 -16.68
CA PRO A 74 -16.98 1.06 -17.66
C PRO A 74 -16.23 0.15 -18.64
N GLY A 75 -16.70 -1.09 -18.79
CA GLY A 75 -16.09 -2.11 -19.66
C GLY A 75 -14.90 -2.89 -19.09
N ASN A 76 -14.45 -2.62 -17.84
CA ASN A 76 -13.37 -3.33 -17.12
C ASN A 76 -12.26 -3.89 -18.03
N PRO A 77 -11.49 -3.00 -18.71
CA PRO A 77 -10.58 -3.43 -19.77
C PRO A 77 -9.53 -4.43 -19.24
N PRO A 78 -9.13 -5.43 -20.06
CA PRO A 78 -8.14 -6.42 -19.66
C PRO A 78 -6.84 -5.74 -19.28
N LYS A 79 -6.33 -6.09 -18.09
CA LYS A 79 -5.08 -5.51 -17.60
C LYS A 79 -3.92 -6.11 -18.37
N ARG A 80 -3.13 -5.25 -19.03
CA ARG A 80 -1.86 -5.65 -19.66
C ARG A 80 -0.91 -6.35 -18.69
N LEU A 81 -0.94 -6.00 -17.40
CA LEU A 81 -0.09 -6.58 -16.35
C LEU A 81 -0.93 -7.04 -15.15
N LYS A 82 -0.56 -8.18 -14.54
CA LYS A 82 -1.12 -8.69 -13.28
C LYS A 82 -0.70 -7.82 -12.08
N ARG A 83 -1.19 -6.58 -12.02
CA ARG A 83 -0.90 -5.61 -10.96
C ARG A 83 -2.14 -5.35 -10.10
N LYS A 84 -1.93 -5.25 -8.79
CA LYS A 84 -2.93 -4.68 -7.87
C LYS A 84 -3.01 -3.18 -8.15
N TRP A 85 -4.20 -2.69 -8.48
CA TRP A 85 -4.43 -1.25 -8.67
C TRP A 85 -4.73 -0.60 -7.32
N CYS A 86 -4.54 0.72 -7.20
CA CYS A 86 -4.82 1.43 -5.94
C CYS A 86 -6.26 1.20 -5.47
N ARG A 87 -7.25 1.22 -6.39
CA ARG A 87 -8.65 0.90 -6.07
C ARG A 87 -8.87 -0.48 -5.45
N ASN A 88 -8.02 -1.47 -5.77
CA ASN A 88 -8.08 -2.80 -5.15
C ASN A 88 -7.66 -2.78 -3.66
N LEU A 89 -7.16 -1.65 -3.14
CA LEU A 89 -6.88 -1.46 -1.72
C LEU A 89 -8.15 -1.09 -0.92
N LEU A 90 -9.25 -0.72 -1.61
CA LEU A 90 -10.53 -0.43 -0.95
C LEU A 90 -11.24 -1.72 -0.52
N ASN A 91 -11.19 -2.76 -1.36
CA ASN A 91 -11.70 -4.08 -1.03
C ASN A 91 -10.82 -4.76 0.03
N ASN A 92 -11.46 -5.52 0.91
CA ASN A 92 -10.80 -6.10 2.07
C ASN A 92 -9.77 -7.15 1.65
#